data_AF-A0A9D6CMD4-F1
#
_entry.id   AF-A0A9D6CMD4-F1
#
_cell.length_a   1.000
_cell.length_b   1.000
_cell.length_c   1.000
_cell.angle_alpha   90.00
_cell.angle_beta   90.00
_cell.angle_gamma   90.00
#
_symmetry.space_group_name_H-M   'P 1'
#
loop_
_entity.id
_entity.type
_entity.pdbx_description
1 polymer ?
#
loop_
_entity_poly.entity_id
_entity_poly.type
_entity_poly.pdbx_seq_one_letter_code
_entity_poly.pdbx_strand_id
1 'polypeptide(L)'
;MSYIFRIRDVQPDAHRPFVAERLLALKSALRAQIQAGTDERSLRLATWNLMHFGDGGAYKRTTESLLYIAEIIDHFDLVAIQEVNENLDDFETLIERHLGGDWDYLVTDTTAGSKGNKERLAFAYRKAKVWFKKEAGEIVLPEGQEIAVPDEEGVTSHVQFARSPFTVAFQSGWFRFKLCTVHIFYGDAAENSAKMKQRRDEIESIAKFLADRQKDEEKARGLIANYILLGDFNIVSPEHQTMQALEGQGFSVPQGIKDAPSSLSGNHNYDQIAFKLADNRVEIGASGVFDMFASVYRNEDAPQYVDVVQPPAFDQNSDGEARTRDQKIAYFKNYYRKHQMSDHKLLWCEVKTDFSDHYLQALIPQP
;
A
#
# COMPACT_ATOMS: atom_id res chain seq x y z
N MET A 1 2.72 -19.65 -3.50
CA MET A 1 2.09 -19.48 -4.84
C MET A 1 0.59 -19.35 -4.64
N SER A 2 -0.06 -18.38 -5.28
CA SER A 2 -1.50 -18.14 -5.14
C SER A 2 -2.37 -19.36 -5.49
N TYR A 3 -3.45 -19.56 -4.74
CA TYR A 3 -4.37 -20.69 -4.84
C TYR A 3 -5.45 -20.46 -5.91
N ILE A 4 -5.04 -20.47 -7.17
CA ILE A 4 -5.91 -20.16 -8.34
C ILE A 4 -7.06 -21.15 -8.52
N PHE A 5 -6.96 -22.37 -7.96
CA PHE A 5 -8.04 -23.37 -8.04
C PHE A 5 -9.38 -22.85 -7.48
N ARG A 6 -9.34 -21.81 -6.64
CA ARG A 6 -10.51 -21.07 -6.15
C ARG A 6 -11.34 -20.40 -7.24
N ILE A 7 -10.86 -20.33 -8.49
CA ILE A 7 -11.69 -19.91 -9.63
C ILE A 7 -12.98 -20.73 -9.78
N ARG A 8 -13.01 -21.97 -9.29
CA ARG A 8 -14.23 -22.79 -9.22
C ARG A 8 -15.32 -22.19 -8.31
N ASP A 9 -14.94 -21.33 -7.38
CA ASP A 9 -15.86 -20.68 -6.43
C ASP A 9 -16.40 -19.35 -7.02
N VAL A 10 -15.98 -18.94 -8.22
CA VAL A 10 -16.53 -17.78 -8.95
C VAL A 10 -17.91 -18.13 -9.51
N GLN A 11 -18.85 -17.19 -9.33
CA GLN A 11 -20.21 -17.25 -9.81
C GLN A 11 -20.57 -16.02 -10.66
N PRO A 12 -21.45 -16.16 -11.67
CA PRO A 12 -22.00 -17.43 -12.18
C PRO A 12 -20.93 -18.29 -12.86
N ASP A 13 -21.16 -19.60 -12.99
CA ASP A 13 -20.23 -20.53 -13.65
C ASP A 13 -19.77 -20.07 -15.04
N ALA A 14 -20.66 -19.41 -15.80
CA ALA A 14 -20.39 -18.84 -17.12
C ALA A 14 -19.35 -17.71 -17.11
N HIS A 15 -19.07 -17.11 -15.94
CA HIS A 15 -18.08 -16.06 -15.78
C HIS A 15 -16.64 -16.60 -15.63
N ARG A 16 -16.48 -17.87 -15.21
CA ARG A 16 -15.16 -18.45 -14.91
C ARG A 16 -14.16 -18.39 -16.08
N PRO A 17 -14.53 -18.69 -17.35
CA PRO A 17 -13.59 -18.59 -18.46
C PRO A 17 -13.05 -17.17 -18.66
N PHE A 18 -13.92 -16.16 -18.48
CA PHE A 18 -13.53 -14.76 -18.55
C PHE A 18 -12.51 -14.43 -17.45
N VAL A 19 -12.78 -14.82 -16.19
CA VAL A 19 -11.85 -14.61 -15.08
C VAL A 19 -10.50 -15.30 -15.32
N ALA A 20 -10.51 -16.51 -15.89
CA ALA A 20 -9.29 -17.23 -16.21
C ALA A 20 -8.43 -16.48 -17.24
N GLU A 21 -9.06 -15.95 -18.30
CA GLU A 21 -8.38 -15.14 -19.31
C GLU A 21 -7.77 -13.87 -18.71
N ARG A 22 -8.53 -13.18 -17.87
CA ARG A 22 -8.05 -11.96 -17.19
C ARG A 22 -6.92 -12.26 -16.20
N LEU A 23 -6.96 -13.38 -15.48
CA LEU A 23 -5.86 -13.85 -14.63
C LEU A 23 -4.59 -14.14 -15.44
N LEU A 24 -4.71 -14.76 -16.61
CA LEU A 24 -3.56 -14.99 -17.50
C LEU A 24 -2.96 -13.67 -18.00
N ALA A 25 -3.81 -12.71 -18.38
CA ALA A 25 -3.36 -11.37 -18.77
C ALA A 25 -2.66 -10.65 -17.61
N LEU A 26 -3.25 -10.69 -16.41
CA LEU A 26 -2.67 -10.10 -15.20
C LEU A 26 -1.29 -10.70 -14.87
N LYS A 27 -1.17 -12.04 -14.90
CA LYS A 27 0.10 -12.75 -14.74
C LYS A 27 1.15 -12.29 -15.76
N SER A 28 0.76 -12.18 -17.02
CA SER A 28 1.66 -11.73 -18.07
C SER A 28 2.14 -10.29 -17.82
N ALA A 29 1.24 -9.40 -17.40
CA ALA A 29 1.57 -8.00 -17.12
C ALA A 29 2.52 -7.88 -15.91
N LEU A 30 2.22 -8.56 -14.81
CA LEU A 30 3.06 -8.56 -13.60
C LEU A 30 4.45 -9.14 -13.88
N ARG A 31 4.54 -10.22 -14.66
CA ARG A 31 5.84 -10.77 -15.10
C ARG A 31 6.65 -9.77 -15.91
N ALA A 32 6.01 -9.14 -16.90
CA ALA A 32 6.70 -8.22 -17.81
C ALA A 32 7.13 -6.93 -17.12
N GLN A 33 6.28 -6.35 -16.27
CA GLN A 33 6.52 -5.05 -15.65
C GLN A 33 7.36 -5.12 -14.38
N ILE A 34 7.33 -6.25 -13.66
CA ILE A 34 7.94 -6.38 -12.33
C ILE A 34 8.99 -7.47 -12.32
N GLN A 35 8.60 -8.72 -12.60
CA GLN A 35 9.51 -9.86 -12.43
C GLN A 35 10.71 -9.81 -13.40
N ALA A 36 10.48 -9.44 -14.67
CA ALA A 36 11.52 -9.42 -15.69
C ALA A 36 12.61 -8.35 -15.43
N GLY A 37 12.28 -7.30 -14.68
CA GLY A 37 13.19 -6.21 -14.35
C GLY A 37 13.85 -6.30 -12.97
N THR A 38 13.69 -7.43 -12.26
CA THR A 38 14.15 -7.58 -10.87
C THR A 38 14.84 -8.91 -10.63
N ASP A 39 15.75 -8.94 -9.65
CA ASP A 39 16.46 -10.16 -9.24
C ASP A 39 15.65 -10.95 -8.20
N GLU A 40 15.66 -12.29 -8.28
CA GLU A 40 15.01 -13.16 -7.31
C GLU A 40 15.62 -13.09 -5.90
N ARG A 41 16.91 -12.71 -5.80
CA ARG A 41 17.63 -12.51 -4.54
C ARG A 41 17.31 -11.17 -3.90
N SER A 42 16.91 -10.16 -4.69
CA SER A 42 16.46 -8.86 -4.19
C SER A 42 15.10 -8.95 -3.51
N LEU A 43 14.79 -8.00 -2.62
CA LEU A 43 13.45 -7.85 -2.03
C LEU A 43 12.55 -7.02 -2.95
N ARG A 44 11.40 -7.56 -3.36
CA ARG A 44 10.32 -6.79 -4.01
C ARG A 44 9.36 -6.27 -2.94
N LEU A 45 9.50 -5.00 -2.60
CA LEU A 45 8.69 -4.29 -1.62
C LEU A 45 7.55 -3.55 -2.32
N ALA A 46 6.34 -3.63 -1.77
CA ALA A 46 5.19 -2.88 -2.25
C ALA A 46 4.40 -2.20 -1.13
N THR A 47 3.61 -1.20 -1.51
CA THR A 47 2.54 -0.64 -0.68
C THR A 47 1.27 -0.49 -1.49
N TRP A 48 0.13 -0.75 -0.87
CA TRP A 48 -1.17 -0.67 -1.52
C TRP A 48 -2.27 -0.30 -0.53
N ASN A 49 -2.81 0.92 -0.67
CA ASN A 49 -4.10 1.24 -0.06
C ASN A 49 -5.17 0.41 -0.77
N LEU A 50 -5.80 -0.53 -0.04
CA LEU A 50 -6.90 -1.34 -0.55
C LEU A 50 -8.20 -0.79 -0.01
N MET A 51 -8.81 0.13 -0.77
CA MET A 51 -10.03 0.85 -0.42
C MET A 51 -11.03 -0.01 0.37
N HIS A 52 -11.25 0.33 1.63
CA HIS A 52 -12.18 -0.36 2.54
C HIS A 52 -12.05 -1.90 2.47
N PHE A 53 -10.88 -2.45 2.79
CA PHE A 53 -10.64 -3.88 2.75
C PHE A 53 -11.36 -4.61 3.89
N GLY A 54 -12.52 -5.18 3.57
CA GLY A 54 -13.35 -5.97 4.49
C GLY A 54 -14.78 -5.48 4.45
N ASP A 55 -15.31 -5.16 5.63
CA ASP A 55 -16.72 -4.79 5.84
C ASP A 55 -17.00 -3.29 5.81
N GLY A 56 -15.99 -2.44 5.57
CA GLY A 56 -16.14 -0.97 5.56
C GLY A 56 -16.73 -0.39 4.28
N GLY A 57 -16.91 -1.18 3.23
CA GLY A 57 -17.39 -0.73 1.92
C GLY A 57 -18.88 -1.03 1.68
N ALA A 58 -19.47 -0.35 0.70
CA ALA A 58 -20.80 -0.69 0.19
C ALA A 58 -20.84 -2.06 -0.57
N TYR A 59 -19.72 -2.78 -0.62
CA TYR A 59 -19.53 -4.01 -1.37
C TYR A 59 -18.74 -5.02 -0.58
N LYS A 60 -19.21 -6.27 -0.59
CA LYS A 60 -18.36 -7.41 -0.32
C LYS A 60 -17.48 -7.69 -1.54
N ARG A 61 -16.19 -7.93 -1.32
CA ARG A 61 -15.29 -8.38 -2.38
C ARG A 61 -15.68 -9.79 -2.84
N THR A 62 -15.68 -10.00 -4.15
CA THR A 62 -15.98 -11.30 -4.73
C THR A 62 -14.76 -12.23 -4.71
N THR A 63 -14.98 -13.53 -4.92
CA THR A 63 -13.90 -14.51 -5.15
C THR A 63 -12.97 -14.08 -6.29
N GLU A 64 -13.53 -13.51 -7.37
CA GLU A 64 -12.76 -12.98 -8.49
C GLU A 64 -11.80 -11.87 -8.02
N SER A 65 -12.30 -10.92 -7.25
CA SER A 65 -11.52 -9.82 -6.69
C SER A 65 -10.36 -10.32 -5.82
N LEU A 66 -10.64 -11.28 -4.93
CA LEU A 66 -9.62 -11.89 -4.08
C LEU A 66 -8.58 -12.68 -4.88
N LEU A 67 -8.96 -13.31 -5.99
CA LEU A 67 -8.02 -13.96 -6.91
C LEU A 67 -7.07 -12.94 -7.56
N TYR A 68 -7.58 -11.80 -8.04
CA TYR A 68 -6.72 -10.77 -8.64
C TYR A 68 -5.82 -10.10 -7.59
N ILE A 69 -6.36 -9.75 -6.42
CA ILE A 69 -5.58 -9.13 -5.33
C ILE A 69 -4.46 -10.08 -4.87
N ALA A 70 -4.78 -11.36 -4.65
CA ALA A 70 -3.78 -12.35 -4.28
C ALA A 70 -2.73 -12.55 -5.37
N GLU A 71 -3.13 -12.56 -6.65
CA GLU A 71 -2.19 -12.68 -7.76
C GLU A 71 -1.22 -11.49 -7.83
N ILE A 72 -1.69 -10.28 -7.58
CA ILE A 72 -0.84 -9.08 -7.50
C ILE A 72 0.13 -9.21 -6.32
N ILE A 73 -0.37 -9.50 -5.11
CA ILE A 73 0.46 -9.63 -3.90
C ILE A 73 1.50 -10.74 -4.06
N ASP A 74 1.16 -11.87 -4.71
CA ASP A 74 2.07 -13.01 -4.90
C ASP A 74 3.27 -12.71 -5.83
N HIS A 75 3.33 -11.55 -6.49
CA HIS A 75 4.52 -11.11 -7.24
C HIS A 75 5.53 -10.32 -6.39
N PHE A 76 5.18 -10.02 -5.14
CA PHE A 76 6.02 -9.33 -4.18
C PHE A 76 6.45 -10.26 -3.04
N ASP A 77 7.27 -9.72 -2.16
CA ASP A 77 7.83 -10.43 -1.01
C ASP A 77 7.40 -9.82 0.33
N LEU A 78 7.14 -8.51 0.35
CA LEU A 78 6.63 -7.76 1.48
C LEU A 78 5.71 -6.66 0.94
N VAL A 79 4.46 -6.65 1.41
CA VAL A 79 3.44 -5.69 0.98
C VAL A 79 2.85 -5.01 2.22
N ALA A 80 2.93 -3.69 2.27
CA ALA A 80 2.19 -2.88 3.21
C ALA A 80 0.78 -2.62 2.68
N ILE A 81 -0.24 -2.89 3.49
CA ILE A 81 -1.64 -2.80 3.10
C ILE A 81 -2.33 -1.83 4.06
N GLN A 82 -2.94 -0.79 3.51
CA GLN A 82 -3.74 0.17 4.26
C GLN A 82 -5.24 -0.09 4.07
N GLU A 83 -6.06 0.50 4.95
CA GLU A 83 -7.53 0.37 4.97
C GLU A 83 -8.06 -1.06 5.21
N VAL A 84 -7.35 -1.87 6.00
CA VAL A 84 -7.92 -3.15 6.47
C VAL A 84 -8.94 -2.88 7.56
N ASN A 85 -10.21 -3.24 7.36
CA ASN A 85 -11.30 -2.88 8.27
C ASN A 85 -11.32 -3.69 9.58
N GLU A 86 -12.32 -3.39 10.43
CA GLU A 86 -12.47 -3.95 11.77
C GLU A 86 -12.73 -5.46 11.76
N ASN A 87 -13.44 -5.97 10.76
CA ASN A 87 -13.59 -7.40 10.55
C ASN A 87 -12.46 -7.93 9.64
N LEU A 88 -11.62 -8.80 10.21
CA LEU A 88 -10.50 -9.41 9.50
C LEU A 88 -10.88 -10.62 8.65
N ASP A 89 -12.12 -11.10 8.66
CA ASP A 89 -12.55 -12.33 7.95
C ASP A 89 -12.13 -12.35 6.48
N ASP A 90 -12.35 -11.25 5.76
CA ASP A 90 -12.00 -11.14 4.34
C ASP A 90 -10.47 -11.05 4.14
N PHE A 91 -9.74 -10.45 5.10
CA PHE A 91 -8.28 -10.34 5.07
C PHE A 91 -7.61 -11.69 5.36
N GLU A 92 -8.06 -12.38 6.39
CA GLU A 92 -7.66 -13.75 6.71
C GLU A 92 -8.03 -14.69 5.57
N THR A 93 -9.19 -14.51 4.93
CA THR A 93 -9.54 -15.26 3.72
C THR A 93 -8.53 -15.01 2.59
N LEU A 94 -8.13 -13.77 2.33
CA LEU A 94 -7.10 -13.44 1.34
C LEU A 94 -5.79 -14.17 1.65
N ILE A 95 -5.30 -14.06 2.91
CA ILE A 95 -4.04 -14.68 3.31
C ILE A 95 -4.14 -16.22 3.24
N GLU A 96 -5.10 -16.83 3.93
CA GLU A 96 -5.15 -18.28 4.12
C GLU A 96 -5.62 -19.04 2.87
N ARG A 97 -6.60 -18.48 2.16
CA ARG A 97 -7.33 -19.20 1.10
C ARG A 97 -6.92 -18.82 -0.31
N HIS A 98 -6.26 -17.68 -0.48
CA HIS A 98 -5.82 -17.21 -1.81
C HIS A 98 -4.31 -17.07 -1.92
N LEU A 99 -3.60 -16.55 -0.91
CA LEU A 99 -2.13 -16.50 -0.92
C LEU A 99 -1.48 -17.81 -0.44
N GLY A 100 -2.05 -18.41 0.60
CA GLY A 100 -1.67 -19.71 1.12
C GLY A 100 -0.56 -19.69 2.17
N GLY A 101 -0.08 -20.89 2.51
CA GLY A 101 0.78 -21.12 3.67
C GLY A 101 2.20 -20.55 3.59
N ASP A 102 2.62 -20.02 2.44
CA ASP A 102 3.92 -19.35 2.26
C ASP A 102 3.92 -17.91 2.82
N TRP A 103 2.73 -17.36 3.04
CA TRP A 103 2.50 -16.00 3.50
C TRP A 103 2.17 -15.96 4.99
N ASP A 104 2.45 -14.83 5.59
CA ASP A 104 2.10 -14.49 6.96
C ASP A 104 1.89 -12.97 7.06
N TYR A 105 1.34 -12.48 8.16
CA TYR A 105 1.06 -11.06 8.31
C TYR A 105 1.27 -10.54 9.73
N LEU A 106 1.43 -9.22 9.82
CA LEU A 106 1.35 -8.44 11.05
C LEU A 106 0.34 -7.33 10.81
N VAL A 107 -0.51 -7.06 11.78
CA VAL A 107 -1.56 -6.03 11.66
C VAL A 107 -1.69 -5.26 12.98
N THR A 108 -1.99 -3.97 12.91
CA THR A 108 -2.31 -3.15 14.08
C THR A 108 -3.67 -3.52 14.68
N ASP A 109 -3.95 -3.04 15.89
CA ASP A 109 -5.35 -2.92 16.31
C ASP A 109 -6.02 -1.74 15.58
N THR A 110 -7.35 -1.64 15.69
CA THR A 110 -8.08 -0.44 15.23
C THR A 110 -7.85 0.73 16.16
N THR A 111 -7.63 1.92 15.62
CA THR A 111 -7.56 3.13 16.44
C THR A 111 -8.90 3.43 17.11
N ALA A 112 -8.88 3.66 18.42
CA ALA A 112 -10.08 4.01 19.18
C ALA A 112 -10.66 5.38 18.76
N GLY A 113 -11.99 5.48 18.70
CA GLY A 113 -12.70 6.70 18.29
C GLY A 113 -13.04 6.71 16.79
N SER A 114 -13.62 7.82 16.32
CA SER A 114 -14.12 7.93 14.95
C SER A 114 -13.06 8.29 13.91
N LYS A 115 -11.96 8.93 14.33
CA LYS A 115 -10.96 9.51 13.41
C LYS A 115 -10.17 8.48 12.62
N GLY A 116 -9.99 7.27 13.16
CA GLY A 116 -9.25 6.20 12.50
C GLY A 116 -10.08 5.32 11.57
N ASN A 117 -11.35 5.65 11.34
CA ASN A 117 -12.28 4.90 10.48
C ASN A 117 -12.41 3.39 10.79
N LYS A 118 -12.01 2.95 11.98
CA LYS A 118 -11.89 1.53 12.33
C LYS A 118 -11.03 0.74 11.31
N GLU A 119 -10.04 1.41 10.74
CA GLU A 119 -9.07 0.82 9.82
C GLU A 119 -7.84 0.36 10.60
N ARG A 120 -7.12 -0.60 10.01
CA ARG A 120 -5.85 -1.14 10.45
C ARG A 120 -4.81 -1.01 9.36
N LEU A 121 -3.55 -1.03 9.79
CA LEU A 121 -2.40 -1.09 8.93
C LEU A 121 -1.80 -2.49 9.01
N ALA A 122 -1.51 -3.10 7.86
CA ALA A 122 -1.00 -4.46 7.80
C ALA A 122 0.30 -4.56 6.98
N PHE A 123 1.11 -5.56 7.31
CA PHE A 123 2.19 -6.05 6.49
C PHE A 123 1.94 -7.52 6.17
N ALA A 124 1.79 -7.86 4.89
CA ALA A 124 1.79 -9.25 4.41
C ALA A 124 3.17 -9.58 3.85
N TYR A 125 3.74 -10.73 4.21
CA TYR A 125 5.09 -11.08 3.81
C TYR A 125 5.29 -12.56 3.53
N ARG A 126 6.22 -12.85 2.61
CA ARG A 126 6.60 -14.22 2.25
C ARG A 126 7.64 -14.76 3.24
N LYS A 127 7.25 -15.76 4.02
CA LYS A 127 8.07 -16.33 5.12
C LYS A 127 9.43 -16.86 4.68
N ALA A 128 9.54 -17.30 3.43
CA ALA A 128 10.78 -17.83 2.88
C ALA A 128 11.84 -16.76 2.61
N LYS A 129 11.46 -15.48 2.53
CA LYS A 129 12.34 -14.38 2.11
C LYS A 129 12.43 -13.24 3.12
N VAL A 130 11.39 -13.05 3.92
CA VAL A 130 11.28 -11.94 4.88
C VAL A 130 11.08 -12.49 6.28
N TRP A 131 11.91 -12.03 7.21
CA TRP A 131 11.86 -12.43 8.62
C TRP A 131 11.52 -11.25 9.52
N PHE A 132 10.50 -11.42 10.34
CA PHE A 132 10.21 -10.53 11.46
C PHE A 132 11.35 -10.58 12.49
N LYS A 133 11.85 -9.40 12.88
CA LYS A 133 12.98 -9.27 13.82
C LYS A 133 12.55 -8.99 15.25
N LYS A 134 11.32 -9.39 15.62
CA LYS A 134 10.79 -9.34 16.99
C LYS A 134 10.65 -7.93 17.56
N GLU A 135 10.53 -6.94 16.69
CA GLU A 135 10.32 -5.56 17.07
C GLU A 135 9.20 -4.99 16.19
N ALA A 136 8.09 -4.63 16.83
CA ALA A 136 6.93 -4.01 16.22
C ALA A 136 6.35 -2.99 17.19
N GLY A 137 5.82 -1.89 16.68
CA GLY A 137 5.19 -0.86 17.51
C GLY A 137 4.51 0.22 16.70
N GLU A 138 3.54 0.87 17.32
CA GLU A 138 2.87 2.05 16.81
C GLU A 138 3.58 3.32 17.30
N ILE A 139 3.55 4.37 16.48
CA ILE A 139 4.18 5.64 16.81
C ILE A 139 3.16 6.56 17.49
N VAL A 140 3.53 6.99 18.69
CA VAL A 140 2.84 8.02 19.48
C VAL A 140 3.79 9.22 19.57
N LEU A 141 3.28 10.40 19.24
CA LEU A 141 4.03 11.64 19.33
C LEU A 141 4.28 12.00 20.81
N PRO A 142 5.51 12.40 21.18
CA PRO A 142 5.80 12.88 22.52
C PRO A 142 4.97 14.11 22.90
N GLU A 143 4.82 14.35 24.21
CA GLU A 143 4.21 15.57 24.73
C GLU A 143 4.91 16.82 24.18
N GLY A 144 4.11 17.76 23.69
CA GLY A 144 4.57 19.00 23.05
C GLY A 144 4.98 18.85 21.58
N GLN A 145 4.86 17.65 21.00
CA GLN A 145 5.13 17.38 19.58
C GLN A 145 3.88 16.91 18.83
N GLU A 146 2.70 16.94 19.47
CA GLU A 146 1.44 16.63 18.83
C GLU A 146 1.07 17.63 17.72
N ILE A 147 0.29 17.18 16.76
CA ILE A 147 -0.10 17.96 15.59
C ILE A 147 -1.11 19.04 16.01
N ALA A 148 -0.78 20.30 15.69
CA ALA A 148 -1.64 21.44 15.96
C ALA A 148 -2.75 21.55 14.90
N VAL A 149 -4.00 21.37 15.31
CA VAL A 149 -5.18 21.41 14.43
C VAL A 149 -6.11 22.53 14.90
N PRO A 150 -6.18 23.65 14.16
CA PRO A 150 -7.15 24.69 14.43
C PRO A 150 -8.54 24.27 13.92
N ASP A 151 -9.57 24.53 14.73
CA ASP A 151 -10.96 24.40 14.31
C ASP A 151 -11.45 25.63 13.52
N GLU A 152 -12.74 25.63 13.15
CA GLU A 152 -13.35 26.70 12.35
C GLU A 152 -13.45 28.03 13.12
N GLU A 153 -13.42 27.97 14.45
CA GLU A 153 -13.39 29.09 15.39
C GLU A 153 -11.96 29.57 15.70
N GLY A 154 -10.93 28.91 15.17
CA GLY A 154 -9.52 29.25 15.36
C GLY A 154 -8.90 28.74 16.66
N VAL A 155 -9.60 27.91 17.43
CA VAL A 155 -9.06 27.26 18.62
C VAL A 155 -8.19 26.09 18.17
N THR A 156 -6.92 26.08 18.63
CA THR A 156 -5.97 25.04 18.26
C THR A 156 -6.02 23.88 19.26
N SER A 157 -6.37 22.70 18.76
CA SER A 157 -6.24 21.44 19.47
C SER A 157 -4.91 20.76 19.12
N HIS A 158 -4.41 19.92 20.01
CA HIS A 158 -3.21 19.12 19.79
C HIS A 158 -3.60 17.65 19.72
N VAL A 159 -3.30 17.00 18.60
CA VAL A 159 -3.78 15.63 18.30
C VAL A 159 -2.64 14.69 17.95
N GLN A 160 -2.85 13.41 18.28
CA GLN A 160 -2.07 12.31 17.75
C GLN A 160 -2.49 12.03 16.29
N PHE A 161 -1.72 11.18 15.60
CA PHE A 161 -2.13 10.65 14.30
C PHE A 161 -3.50 9.98 14.40
N ALA A 162 -4.37 10.22 13.41
CA ALA A 162 -5.69 9.60 13.35
C ALA A 162 -5.61 8.06 13.23
N ARG A 163 -4.58 7.58 12.53
CA ARG A 163 -4.16 6.18 12.47
C ARG A 163 -2.68 6.16 12.84
N SER A 164 -2.34 5.56 13.97
CA SER A 164 -0.96 5.55 14.44
C SER A 164 -0.05 4.83 13.44
N PRO A 165 1.06 5.45 12.99
CA PRO A 165 1.99 4.82 12.08
C PRO A 165 2.52 3.50 12.64
N PHE A 166 2.51 2.44 11.82
CA PHE A 166 2.90 1.10 12.25
C PHE A 166 4.29 0.75 11.78
N THR A 167 5.21 0.53 12.72
CA THR A 167 6.62 0.23 12.44
C THR A 167 6.96 -1.20 12.82
N VAL A 168 7.62 -1.93 11.92
CA VAL A 168 8.10 -3.29 12.15
C VAL A 168 9.55 -3.43 11.66
N ALA A 169 10.39 -4.11 12.45
CA ALA A 169 11.73 -4.50 12.02
C ALA A 169 11.69 -5.82 11.23
N PHE A 170 12.23 -5.77 10.01
CA PHE A 170 12.34 -6.90 9.10
C PHE A 170 13.79 -7.16 8.71
N GLN A 171 14.02 -8.36 8.17
CA GLN A 171 15.23 -8.71 7.46
C GLN A 171 14.89 -9.49 6.19
N SER A 172 15.58 -9.18 5.10
CA SER A 172 15.62 -10.00 3.88
C SER A 172 17.08 -10.08 3.44
N GLY A 173 17.58 -11.29 3.20
CA GLY A 173 19.02 -11.50 2.95
C GLY A 173 19.90 -10.83 4.02
N TRP A 174 20.85 -10.01 3.57
CA TRP A 174 21.77 -9.21 4.39
C TRP A 174 21.16 -7.88 4.85
N PHE A 175 20.03 -7.48 4.27
CA PHE A 175 19.40 -6.19 4.54
C PHE A 175 18.46 -6.26 5.76
N ARG A 176 18.80 -5.51 6.80
CA ARG A 176 17.97 -5.28 7.99
C ARG A 176 17.44 -3.85 7.96
N PHE A 177 16.15 -3.70 8.18
CA PHE A 177 15.46 -2.42 8.09
C PHE A 177 14.23 -2.37 8.98
N LYS A 178 13.80 -1.15 9.31
CA LYS A 178 12.51 -0.87 9.93
C LYS A 178 11.59 -0.28 8.89
N LEU A 179 10.43 -0.91 8.71
CA LEU A 179 9.40 -0.50 7.77
C LEU A 179 8.28 0.17 8.55
N CYS A 180 7.98 1.42 8.22
CA CYS A 180 6.89 2.19 8.79
C CYS A 180 5.83 2.44 7.71
N THR A 181 4.59 2.02 7.98
CA THR A 181 3.43 2.32 7.12
C THR A 181 2.56 3.41 7.73
N VAL A 182 2.06 4.31 6.89
CA VAL A 182 1.16 5.40 7.28
C VAL A 182 -0.12 5.41 6.43
N HIS A 183 -1.16 6.05 6.98
CA HIS A 183 -2.33 6.51 6.24
C HIS A 183 -2.69 7.92 6.74
N ILE A 184 -2.03 8.91 6.15
CA ILE A 184 -2.03 10.32 6.59
C ILE A 184 -3.39 10.97 6.34
N PHE A 185 -3.76 11.92 7.20
CA PHE A 185 -4.99 12.68 7.06
C PHE A 185 -5.16 13.31 5.67
N TYR A 186 -6.31 13.03 5.02
CA TYR A 186 -6.66 13.65 3.75
C TYR A 186 -6.97 15.14 3.94
N GLY A 187 -8.13 15.52 4.47
CA GLY A 187 -8.47 16.93 4.67
C GLY A 187 -8.97 17.63 3.41
N ASP A 188 -8.51 18.85 3.14
CA ASP A 188 -8.96 19.72 2.05
C ASP A 188 -7.80 19.94 1.05
N ALA A 189 -8.13 20.04 -0.25
CA ALA A 189 -7.18 20.29 -1.33
C ALA A 189 -6.76 21.78 -1.43
N ALA A 190 -7.48 22.70 -0.79
CA ALA A 190 -7.11 24.11 -0.78
C ALA A 190 -5.80 24.34 -0.02
N GLU A 191 -4.78 24.87 -0.71
CA GLU A 191 -3.40 24.93 -0.20
C GLU A 191 -3.23 25.73 1.10
N ASN A 192 -4.04 26.80 1.23
CA ASN A 192 -4.03 27.67 2.40
C ASN A 192 -5.00 27.23 3.50
N SER A 193 -5.62 26.04 3.38
CA SER A 193 -6.53 25.52 4.40
C SER A 193 -5.78 25.01 5.62
N ALA A 194 -6.40 25.12 6.79
CA ALA A 194 -5.94 24.49 8.02
C ALA A 194 -5.74 22.97 7.86
N LYS A 195 -6.62 22.32 7.09
CA LYS A 195 -6.59 20.87 6.84
C LYS A 195 -5.39 20.45 5.97
N MET A 196 -5.04 21.22 4.95
CA MET A 196 -3.82 20.98 4.18
C MET A 196 -2.57 21.21 5.05
N LYS A 197 -2.57 22.24 5.91
CA LYS A 197 -1.49 22.44 6.88
C LYS A 197 -1.36 21.22 7.80
N GLN A 198 -2.45 20.73 8.38
CA GLN A 198 -2.44 19.51 9.20
C GLN A 198 -1.81 18.34 8.44
N ARG A 199 -2.23 18.08 7.19
CA ARG A 199 -1.63 17.02 6.35
C ARG A 199 -0.12 17.16 6.24
N ARG A 200 0.38 18.36 5.92
CA ARG A 200 1.84 18.63 5.84
C ARG A 200 2.55 18.41 7.18
N ASP A 201 1.96 18.88 8.27
CA ASP A 201 2.50 18.73 9.63
C ASP A 201 2.54 17.25 10.05
N GLU A 202 1.54 16.43 9.69
CA GLU A 202 1.56 14.98 9.96
C GLU A 202 2.73 14.30 9.24
N ILE A 203 2.94 14.61 7.95
CA ILE A 203 4.04 14.07 7.14
C ILE A 203 5.40 14.48 7.73
N GLU A 204 5.56 15.76 8.06
CA GLU A 204 6.81 16.26 8.63
C GLU A 204 7.10 15.63 9.99
N SER A 205 6.09 15.53 10.86
CA SER A 205 6.22 14.94 12.19
C SER A 205 6.65 13.48 12.14
N ILE A 206 6.07 12.65 11.26
CA ILE A 206 6.48 11.25 11.16
C ILE A 206 7.89 11.11 10.56
N ALA A 207 8.22 11.88 9.52
CA ALA A 207 9.56 11.87 8.92
C ALA A 207 10.62 12.30 9.94
N LYS A 208 10.34 13.34 10.73
CA LYS A 208 11.22 13.85 11.79
C LYS A 208 11.37 12.84 12.91
N PHE A 209 10.28 12.25 13.38
CA PHE A 209 10.30 11.24 14.44
C PHE A 209 11.21 10.06 14.08
N LEU A 210 11.09 9.53 12.86
CA LEU A 210 11.93 8.41 12.40
C LEU A 210 13.39 8.83 12.23
N ALA A 211 13.65 10.05 11.71
CA ALA A 211 15.00 10.58 11.55
C ALA A 211 15.71 10.78 12.90
N ASP A 212 15.01 11.27 13.91
CA ASP A 212 15.55 11.43 15.26
C ASP A 212 15.72 10.07 15.95
N ARG A 213 14.76 9.15 15.76
CA ARG A 213 14.89 7.77 16.25
C ARG A 213 16.12 7.06 15.70
N GLN A 214 16.41 7.23 14.41
CA GLN A 214 17.61 6.65 13.79
C GLN A 214 18.90 7.15 14.47
N LYS A 215 18.99 8.45 14.77
CA LYS A 215 20.14 9.03 15.49
C LYS A 215 20.24 8.50 16.92
N ASP A 216 19.12 8.32 17.61
CA ASP A 216 19.14 7.82 18.99
C ASP A 216 19.52 6.35 19.07
N GLU A 217 19.12 5.55 18.08
CA GLU A 217 19.53 4.15 17.97
C GLU A 217 21.02 4.00 17.65
N GLU A 218 21.56 4.87 16.80
CA GLU A 218 22.99 4.97 16.55
C GLU A 218 23.75 5.23 17.85
N LYS A 219 23.33 6.22 18.64
CA LYS A 219 23.95 6.52 19.95
C LYS A 219 23.86 5.35 20.92
N ALA A 220 22.72 4.66 20.95
CA ALA A 220 22.45 3.60 21.92
C ALA A 220 23.16 2.27 21.59
N ARG A 221 23.33 1.94 20.31
CA ARG A 221 23.83 0.63 19.87
C ARG A 221 25.11 0.69 19.04
N GLY A 222 25.57 1.88 18.64
CA GLY A 222 26.68 2.07 17.71
C GLY A 222 26.38 1.58 16.29
N LEU A 223 25.11 1.33 15.97
CA LEU A 223 24.65 0.83 14.67
C LEU A 223 23.47 1.69 14.21
N ILE A 224 23.60 2.25 13.01
CA ILE A 224 22.53 3.04 12.40
C ILE A 224 21.56 2.08 11.70
N ALA A 225 20.28 2.13 12.05
CA ALA A 225 19.26 1.31 11.42
C ALA A 225 18.83 1.91 10.07
N ASN A 226 18.49 1.07 9.08
CA ASN A 226 17.85 1.53 7.85
C ASN A 226 16.34 1.74 8.09
N TYR A 227 15.79 2.86 7.63
CA TYR A 227 14.36 3.14 7.70
C TYR A 227 13.74 3.22 6.31
N ILE A 228 12.56 2.65 6.17
CA ILE A 228 11.69 2.81 5.01
C ILE A 228 10.34 3.29 5.53
N LEU A 229 9.85 4.39 4.97
CA LEU A 229 8.57 5.02 5.32
C LEU A 229 7.69 5.00 4.07
N LEU A 230 6.54 4.33 4.13
CA LEU A 230 5.66 4.12 2.98
C LEU A 230 4.18 4.19 3.35
N GLY A 231 3.31 4.13 2.35
CA GLY A 231 1.85 4.11 2.53
C GLY A 231 1.18 5.26 1.81
N ASP A 232 -0.04 5.57 2.23
CA ASP A 232 -0.81 6.69 1.71
C ASP A 232 -0.51 7.96 2.52
N PHE A 233 0.23 8.88 1.89
CA PHE A 233 0.57 10.17 2.49
C PHE A 233 -0.38 11.28 2.05
N ASN A 234 -1.27 11.01 1.10
CA ASN A 234 -2.03 12.02 0.41
C ASN A 234 -1.14 13.15 -0.20
N ILE A 235 0.05 12.82 -0.72
CA ILE A 235 0.88 13.78 -1.45
C ILE A 235 0.14 14.32 -2.68
N VAL A 236 0.17 15.64 -2.85
CA VAL A 236 -0.48 16.30 -4.00
C VAL A 236 0.29 16.07 -5.30
N SER A 237 1.59 16.42 -5.34
CA SER A 237 2.49 16.23 -6.47
C SER A 237 3.97 16.21 -5.99
N PRO A 238 4.94 15.83 -6.86
CA PRO A 238 6.36 15.80 -6.51
C PRO A 238 6.96 17.14 -6.10
N GLU A 239 6.47 18.24 -6.66
CA GLU A 239 6.96 19.60 -6.41
C GLU A 239 6.29 20.24 -5.18
N HIS A 240 5.21 19.63 -4.68
CA HIS A 240 4.38 20.18 -3.63
C HIS A 240 5.03 20.14 -2.25
N GLN A 241 4.62 21.03 -1.35
CA GLN A 241 5.13 21.09 0.03
C GLN A 241 4.91 19.78 0.81
N THR A 242 3.90 18.98 0.44
CA THR A 242 3.68 17.65 1.02
C THR A 242 4.84 16.69 0.71
N MET A 243 5.39 16.70 -0.51
CA MET A 243 6.56 15.88 -0.86
C MET A 243 7.82 16.43 -0.17
N GLN A 244 7.95 17.76 -0.11
CA GLN A 244 9.06 18.41 0.60
C GLN A 244 9.07 18.04 2.10
N ALA A 245 7.91 17.95 2.75
CA ALA A 245 7.79 17.50 4.14
C ALA A 245 8.27 16.06 4.33
N LEU A 246 7.99 15.17 3.37
CA LEU A 246 8.45 13.78 3.39
C LEU A 246 9.98 13.68 3.23
N GLU A 247 10.55 14.37 2.23
CA GLU A 247 11.98 14.29 1.92
C GLU A 247 12.86 15.13 2.88
N GLY A 248 12.28 16.13 3.53
CA GLY A 248 13.00 17.16 4.30
C GLY A 248 13.85 16.64 5.46
N GLN A 249 13.62 15.41 5.93
CA GLN A 249 14.38 14.78 7.02
C GLN A 249 15.42 13.76 6.52
N GLY A 250 15.86 13.91 5.28
CA GLY A 250 16.85 13.05 4.63
C GLY A 250 16.28 11.71 4.20
N PHE A 251 14.99 11.69 3.88
CA PHE A 251 14.35 10.59 3.13
C PHE A 251 14.45 10.89 1.64
N SER A 252 14.57 9.84 0.83
CA SER A 252 14.58 9.94 -0.63
C SER A 252 13.55 8.99 -1.23
N VAL A 253 12.79 9.47 -2.21
CA VAL A 253 11.83 8.66 -2.97
C VAL A 253 12.45 8.24 -4.32
N PRO A 254 12.37 6.95 -4.73
CA PRO A 254 12.85 6.52 -6.05
C PRO A 254 12.07 7.18 -7.19
N GLN A 255 12.76 7.55 -8.27
CA GLN A 255 12.16 8.32 -9.37
C GLN A 255 10.97 7.63 -10.04
N GLY A 256 11.01 6.30 -10.18
CA GLY A 256 9.92 5.52 -10.78
C GLY A 256 8.62 5.54 -9.98
N ILE A 257 8.69 5.96 -8.71
CA ILE A 257 7.53 6.19 -7.84
C ILE A 257 7.22 7.68 -7.75
N LYS A 258 8.25 8.51 -7.52
CA LYS A 258 8.11 9.94 -7.27
C LYS A 258 7.24 10.61 -8.32
N ASP A 259 7.54 10.40 -9.60
CA ASP A 259 6.85 11.08 -10.71
C ASP A 259 5.56 10.39 -11.15
N ALA A 260 5.31 9.17 -10.67
CA ALA A 260 4.22 8.34 -11.16
C ALA A 260 2.94 8.54 -10.30
N PRO A 261 1.82 8.99 -10.89
CA PRO A 261 0.57 9.16 -10.15
C PRO A 261 0.04 7.82 -9.63
N SER A 262 -0.28 7.77 -8.33
CA SER A 262 -0.85 6.60 -7.67
C SER A 262 -2.39 6.57 -7.73
N SER A 263 -3.04 7.70 -8.02
CA SER A 263 -4.49 7.76 -8.18
C SER A 263 -4.97 7.23 -9.53
N LEU A 264 -6.20 6.72 -9.58
CA LEU A 264 -6.81 6.27 -10.85
C LEU A 264 -7.00 7.40 -11.87
N SER A 265 -7.18 8.65 -11.42
CA SER A 265 -7.33 9.80 -12.31
C SER A 265 -6.03 10.21 -12.98
N GLY A 266 -4.88 9.78 -12.45
CA GLY A 266 -3.56 10.20 -12.93
C GLY A 266 -3.13 11.59 -12.44
N ASN A 267 -3.86 12.19 -11.50
CA ASN A 267 -3.65 13.59 -11.11
C ASN A 267 -2.90 13.76 -9.78
N HIS A 268 -2.69 12.69 -9.02
CA HIS A 268 -2.13 12.77 -7.67
C HIS A 268 -1.15 11.64 -7.38
N ASN A 269 -0.14 11.95 -6.58
CA ASN A 269 0.95 11.03 -6.19
C ASN A 269 0.79 10.62 -4.72
N TYR A 270 -0.45 10.34 -4.28
CA TYR A 270 -0.83 10.20 -2.87
C TYR A 270 0.10 9.27 -2.08
N ASP A 271 0.38 8.11 -2.66
CA ASP A 271 1.16 7.03 -2.06
C ASP A 271 2.65 7.20 -2.35
N GLN A 272 3.53 6.83 -1.42
CA GLN A 272 4.98 6.92 -1.60
C GLN A 272 5.73 5.75 -0.94
N ILE A 273 6.98 5.52 -1.38
CA ILE A 273 7.97 4.68 -0.68
C ILE A 273 9.25 5.51 -0.54
N ALA A 274 9.55 5.93 0.69
CA ALA A 274 10.65 6.82 1.01
C ALA A 274 11.71 6.11 1.86
N PHE A 275 12.97 6.34 1.54
CA PHE A 275 14.11 5.62 2.10
C PHE A 275 15.02 6.55 2.89
N LYS A 276 15.39 6.14 4.10
CA LYS A 276 16.46 6.73 4.90
C LYS A 276 17.47 5.65 5.24
N LEU A 277 18.33 5.36 4.27
CA LEU A 277 19.30 4.27 4.34
C LEU A 277 20.56 4.74 5.05
N ALA A 278 21.08 3.89 5.92
CA ALA A 278 22.36 4.07 6.58
C ALA A 278 23.46 3.19 5.99
N ASP A 279 23.07 2.03 5.44
CA ASP A 279 23.98 1.12 4.77
C ASP A 279 24.12 1.51 3.29
N ASN A 280 25.28 2.07 2.93
CA ASN A 280 25.57 2.54 1.57
C ASN A 280 25.70 1.41 0.53
N ARG A 281 25.68 0.14 0.95
CA ARG A 281 25.68 -1.03 0.05
C ARG A 281 24.28 -1.35 -0.47
N VAL A 282 23.25 -0.81 0.17
CA VAL A 282 21.86 -1.03 -0.24
C VAL A 282 21.60 -0.24 -1.50
N GLU A 283 21.27 -0.96 -2.58
CA GLU A 283 20.90 -0.38 -3.85
C GLU A 283 19.38 -0.53 -4.06
N ILE A 284 18.75 0.56 -4.47
CA ILE A 284 17.35 0.52 -4.93
C ILE A 284 17.37 0.25 -6.43
N GLY A 285 16.78 -0.87 -6.84
CA GLY A 285 16.70 -1.30 -8.22
C GLY A 285 15.50 -0.69 -8.95
N ALA A 286 14.82 -1.50 -9.76
CA ALA A 286 13.62 -1.05 -10.48
C ALA A 286 12.51 -0.61 -9.50
N SER A 287 11.73 0.39 -9.89
CA SER A 287 10.59 0.88 -9.10
C SER A 287 9.49 1.40 -10.02
N GLY A 288 8.24 1.36 -9.57
CA GLY A 288 7.13 1.81 -10.40
C GLY A 288 5.77 1.74 -9.73
N VAL A 289 4.75 2.04 -10.53
CA VAL A 289 3.34 1.97 -10.18
C VAL A 289 2.67 0.93 -11.08
N PHE A 290 1.90 0.02 -10.49
CA PHE A 290 1.16 -1.01 -11.21
C PHE A 290 -0.32 -0.64 -11.33
N ASP A 291 -0.78 -0.38 -12.55
CA ASP A 291 -2.19 -0.13 -12.87
C ASP A 291 -2.92 -1.46 -13.12
N MET A 292 -3.63 -1.94 -12.09
CA MET A 292 -4.40 -3.18 -12.17
C MET A 292 -5.51 -3.11 -13.23
N PHE A 293 -6.10 -1.93 -13.45
CA PHE A 293 -7.21 -1.74 -14.39
C PHE A 293 -6.79 -1.73 -15.85
N ALA A 294 -5.48 -1.80 -16.14
CA ALA A 294 -4.98 -2.12 -17.46
C ALA A 294 -5.16 -3.61 -17.82
N SER A 295 -5.28 -4.50 -16.82
CA SER A 295 -5.33 -5.96 -17.02
C SER A 295 -6.69 -6.58 -16.69
N VAL A 296 -7.31 -6.15 -15.58
CA VAL A 296 -8.55 -6.70 -15.01
C VAL A 296 -9.57 -5.58 -14.78
N TYR A 297 -10.87 -5.88 -14.73
CA TYR A 297 -11.92 -4.87 -14.55
C TYR A 297 -11.76 -3.63 -15.47
N ARG A 298 -11.34 -3.88 -16.71
CA ARG A 298 -11.07 -2.84 -17.71
C ARG A 298 -12.38 -2.22 -18.17
N ASN A 299 -12.34 -1.02 -18.74
CA ASN A 299 -13.54 -0.36 -19.24
C ASN A 299 -14.30 -1.22 -20.30
N GLU A 300 -13.56 -2.00 -21.08
CA GLU A 300 -14.09 -2.94 -22.08
C GLU A 300 -14.69 -4.22 -21.47
N ASP A 301 -14.39 -4.51 -20.20
CA ASP A 301 -14.93 -5.68 -19.50
C ASP A 301 -16.36 -5.43 -19.02
N ALA A 302 -16.84 -4.18 -19.01
CA ALA A 302 -18.16 -3.80 -18.49
C ALA A 302 -19.32 -4.67 -19.01
N PRO A 303 -19.43 -5.00 -20.32
CA PRO A 303 -20.51 -5.86 -20.82
C PRO A 303 -20.54 -7.24 -20.15
N GLN A 304 -19.40 -7.83 -19.81
CA GLN A 304 -19.36 -9.11 -19.09
C GLN A 304 -20.10 -9.02 -17.75
N TYR A 305 -19.90 -7.94 -17.01
CA TYR A 305 -20.55 -7.75 -15.72
C TYR A 305 -22.02 -7.38 -15.86
N VAL A 306 -22.35 -6.52 -16.83
CA VAL A 306 -23.70 -6.03 -17.04
C VAL A 306 -24.62 -7.10 -17.64
N ASP A 307 -24.11 -7.93 -18.54
CA ASP A 307 -24.92 -8.86 -19.32
C ASP A 307 -24.82 -10.32 -18.81
N VAL A 308 -23.68 -10.72 -18.21
CA VAL A 308 -23.45 -12.11 -17.76
C VAL A 308 -23.48 -12.24 -16.24
N VAL A 309 -22.68 -11.45 -15.51
CA VAL A 309 -22.57 -11.58 -14.04
C VAL A 309 -23.83 -11.05 -13.35
N GLN A 310 -24.34 -9.92 -13.82
CA GLN A 310 -25.53 -9.22 -13.31
C GLN A 310 -25.52 -9.09 -11.77
N PRO A 311 -24.51 -8.45 -11.16
CA PRO A 311 -24.51 -8.28 -9.70
C PRO A 311 -25.75 -7.48 -9.27
N PRO A 312 -26.47 -7.88 -8.20
CA PRO A 312 -27.70 -7.19 -7.77
C PRO A 312 -27.52 -5.69 -7.54
N ALA A 313 -26.33 -5.27 -7.11
CA ALA A 313 -26.01 -3.86 -6.90
C ALA A 313 -26.09 -3.00 -8.18
N PHE A 314 -26.16 -3.61 -9.36
CA PHE A 314 -26.29 -2.91 -10.64
C PHE A 314 -27.73 -2.49 -10.89
N ASP A 315 -28.71 -3.12 -10.24
CA ASP A 315 -30.11 -3.00 -10.61
C ASP A 315 -30.73 -1.65 -10.28
N GLN A 316 -30.40 -1.07 -9.12
CA GLN A 316 -31.05 0.17 -8.65
C GLN A 316 -30.05 1.27 -8.29
N ASN A 317 -30.37 2.52 -8.68
CA ASN A 317 -29.65 3.71 -8.24
C ASN A 317 -29.91 4.01 -6.74
N SER A 318 -29.28 5.07 -6.22
CA SER A 318 -29.43 5.49 -4.82
C SER A 318 -30.88 5.86 -4.46
N ASP A 319 -31.71 6.19 -5.45
CA ASP A 319 -33.11 6.56 -5.28
C ASP A 319 -34.06 5.35 -5.41
N GLY A 320 -33.51 4.14 -5.62
CA GLY A 320 -34.27 2.90 -5.78
C GLY A 320 -34.82 2.67 -7.20
N GLU A 321 -34.47 3.51 -8.17
CA GLU A 321 -34.93 3.39 -9.55
C GLU A 321 -34.05 2.42 -10.35
N ALA A 322 -34.68 1.69 -11.28
CA ALA A 322 -33.99 0.72 -12.11
C ALA A 322 -32.97 1.40 -13.03
N ARG A 323 -31.71 0.93 -13.03
CA ARG A 323 -30.68 1.41 -13.94
C ARG A 323 -30.89 0.87 -15.36
N THR A 324 -30.80 1.75 -16.35
CA THR A 324 -30.65 1.36 -17.75
C THR A 324 -29.32 0.64 -17.97
N ARG A 325 -29.18 -0.08 -19.10
CA ARG A 325 -27.92 -0.76 -19.44
C ARG A 325 -26.72 0.18 -19.45
N ASP A 326 -26.88 1.39 -20.00
CA ASP A 326 -25.81 2.39 -20.05
C ASP A 326 -25.45 2.91 -18.66
N GLN A 327 -26.45 3.09 -17.79
CA GLN A 327 -26.22 3.44 -16.38
C GLN A 327 -25.48 2.32 -15.65
N LYS A 328 -25.79 1.04 -15.92
CA LYS A 328 -25.05 -0.11 -15.38
C LYS A 328 -23.60 -0.13 -15.85
N ILE A 329 -23.33 0.19 -17.12
CA ILE A 329 -21.96 0.31 -17.65
C ILE A 329 -21.20 1.45 -16.96
N ALA A 330 -21.82 2.63 -16.82
CA ALA A 330 -21.20 3.76 -16.14
C ALA A 330 -20.92 3.43 -14.67
N TYR A 331 -21.86 2.74 -14.02
CA TYR A 331 -21.73 2.28 -12.65
C TYR A 331 -20.55 1.30 -12.47
N PHE A 332 -20.40 0.35 -13.39
CA PHE A 332 -19.25 -0.55 -13.41
C PHE A 332 -17.92 0.23 -13.43
N LYS A 333 -17.79 1.17 -14.39
CA LYS A 333 -16.56 1.92 -14.65
C LYS A 333 -16.19 2.88 -13.52
N ASN A 334 -17.19 3.52 -12.91
CA ASN A 334 -16.95 4.63 -11.97
C ASN A 334 -16.98 4.19 -10.50
N TYR A 335 -17.59 3.03 -10.21
CA TYR A 335 -17.91 2.66 -8.84
C TYR A 335 -17.63 1.21 -8.51
N TYR A 336 -18.22 0.27 -9.24
CA TYR A 336 -18.09 -1.16 -8.89
C TYR A 336 -16.63 -1.64 -8.89
N ARG A 337 -15.89 -1.36 -9.97
CA ARG A 337 -14.53 -1.91 -10.12
C ARG A 337 -13.55 -1.45 -9.04
N LYS A 338 -13.65 -0.20 -8.59
CA LYS A 338 -12.77 0.34 -7.53
C LYS A 338 -13.09 -0.27 -6.16
N HIS A 339 -14.35 -0.57 -5.88
CA HIS A 339 -14.74 -1.27 -4.65
C HIS A 339 -14.37 -2.76 -4.68
N GLN A 340 -14.28 -3.37 -5.86
CA GLN A 340 -13.78 -4.75 -5.98
C GLN A 340 -12.25 -4.81 -5.86
N MET A 341 -11.52 -3.82 -6.39
CA MET A 341 -10.05 -3.74 -6.32
C MET A 341 -9.61 -2.68 -5.30
N SER A 342 -9.29 -1.48 -5.80
CA SER A 342 -8.99 -0.27 -5.03
C SER A 342 -9.11 0.95 -5.96
N ASP A 343 -9.20 2.15 -5.39
CA ASP A 343 -8.99 3.44 -6.07
C ASP A 343 -7.55 3.98 -5.99
N HIS A 344 -6.65 3.20 -5.40
CA HIS A 344 -5.21 3.43 -5.41
C HIS A 344 -4.50 2.35 -6.22
N LYS A 345 -3.53 2.77 -7.03
CA LYS A 345 -2.58 1.88 -7.72
C LYS A 345 -1.55 1.36 -6.72
N LEU A 346 -1.02 0.18 -6.98
CA LEU A 346 0.03 -0.39 -6.15
C LEU A 346 1.37 0.25 -6.51
N LEU A 347 2.13 0.67 -5.49
CA LEU A 347 3.50 1.15 -5.65
C LEU A 347 4.48 0.05 -5.27
N TRP A 348 5.60 -0.02 -5.98
CA TRP A 348 6.62 -1.01 -5.69
C TRP A 348 8.04 -0.55 -6.01
N CYS A 349 9.00 -1.20 -5.35
CA CYS A 349 10.41 -1.07 -5.64
C CYS A 349 11.15 -2.37 -5.32
N GLU A 350 12.22 -2.60 -6.07
CA GLU A 350 13.24 -3.58 -5.78
C GLU A 350 14.28 -2.99 -4.83
N VAL A 351 14.60 -3.73 -3.78
CA VAL A 351 15.73 -3.43 -2.88
C VAL A 351 16.72 -4.58 -3.01
N LYS A 352 17.94 -4.32 -3.48
CA LYS A 352 18.98 -5.34 -3.52
C LYS A 352 19.40 -5.65 -2.08
N THR A 353 19.40 -6.93 -1.70
CA THR A 353 19.64 -7.36 -0.31
C THR A 353 20.81 -8.33 -0.16
N ASP A 354 21.48 -8.68 -1.25
CA ASP A 354 22.71 -9.48 -1.22
C ASP A 354 23.92 -8.56 -1.41
N PHE A 355 24.64 -8.32 -0.32
CA PHE A 355 25.86 -7.49 -0.31
C PHE A 355 27.12 -8.34 -0.13
N SER A 356 27.03 -9.65 -0.35
CA SER A 356 28.13 -10.58 -0.07
C SER A 356 29.36 -10.27 -0.92
N ASP A 357 29.21 -9.99 -2.21
CA ASP A 357 30.33 -9.63 -3.09
C ASP A 357 31.04 -8.36 -2.63
N HIS A 358 30.29 -7.31 -2.29
CA HIS A 358 30.86 -6.08 -1.73
C HIS A 358 31.62 -6.37 -0.43
N TYR A 359 31.07 -7.23 0.45
CA TYR A 359 31.71 -7.60 1.70
C TYR A 359 33.02 -8.38 1.45
N LEU A 360 33.00 -9.38 0.57
CA LEU A 360 34.18 -10.18 0.24
C LEU A 360 35.27 -9.32 -0.42
N GLN A 361 34.90 -8.43 -1.34
CA GLN A 361 35.84 -7.54 -2.03
C GLN A 361 36.57 -6.60 -1.07
N ALA A 362 35.89 -6.13 -0.02
CA ALA A 362 36.49 -5.27 1.01
C ALA A 362 37.53 -6.00 1.87
N LEU A 363 37.51 -7.33 1.91
CA LEU A 363 38.50 -8.15 2.63
C LEU A 363 39.72 -8.54 1.77
N ILE A 364 39.63 -8.38 0.44
CA ILE A 364 40.76 -8.64 -0.46
C ILE A 364 41.76 -7.48 -0.30
N PRO A 365 43.03 -7.75 0.08
CA PRO A 365 44.06 -6.72 0.17
C PRO A 365 44.22 -5.99 -1.17
N GLN A 366 44.19 -4.66 -1.13
CA GLN A 366 44.53 -3.84 -2.31
C GLN A 366 46.05 -3.95 -2.55
N PRO A 367 46.48 -4.15 -3.81
CA PRO A 367 47.90 -4.34 -4.15
C PRO A 367 48.78 -3.11 -3.86
#